data_AF-A0A1J1JGS8-F1
#
_entry.id   AF-A0A1J1JGS8-F1
#
_cell.length_a   1.000
_cell.length_b   1.000
_cell.length_c   1.000
_cell.angle_alpha   90.00
_cell.angle_beta   90.00
_cell.angle_gamma   90.00
#
_symmetry.space_group_name_H-M   'P 1'
#
loop_
_entity.id
_entity.type
_entity.pdbx_description
1 polymer ?
#
loop_
_entity_poly.entity_id
_entity_poly.type
_entity_poly.pdbx_seq_one_letter_code
_entity_poly.pdbx_strand_id
1 'polypeptide(L)'
;MKKLINFLNIIKPSHPLDWRTFILIGIAIWMASFFVINNEYTRNGLVFLSLLMLTVAISIRTNKPPFIMGNISLSPWITSFLLCLIIYQNTEINQPNFALKSWPIIAACLIFILEFIKDKFKIHSPPPLVRMGFIIVFLIHINIYCWIEFSLRVENWVRKVPDILPTPETLEPDSAKINPEFQSYLFLGMKQE
;
A
#
# COMPACT_ATOMS: atom_id res chain seq x y z
N MET A 1 -25.23 4.25 -32.54
CA MET A 1 -24.01 4.67 -33.26
C MET A 1 -23.42 6.01 -32.77
N LYS A 2 -24.16 7.12 -32.65
CA LYS A 2 -23.61 8.42 -32.16
C LYS A 2 -22.90 8.35 -30.79
N LYS A 3 -23.40 7.56 -29.84
CA LYS A 3 -22.72 7.31 -28.54
C LYS A 3 -21.33 6.67 -28.70
N LEU A 4 -21.20 5.67 -29.57
CA LEU A 4 -19.92 4.99 -29.85
C LEU A 4 -18.92 5.93 -30.50
N ILE A 5 -19.37 6.78 -31.43
CA ILE A 5 -18.52 7.75 -32.13
C ILE A 5 -18.05 8.84 -31.15
N ASN A 6 -18.90 9.29 -30.22
CA ASN A 6 -18.49 10.20 -29.14
C ASN A 6 -17.48 9.55 -28.17
N PHE A 7 -17.69 8.28 -27.81
CA PHE A 7 -16.73 7.54 -26.98
C PHE A 7 -15.36 7.38 -27.66
N LEU A 8 -15.36 7.08 -28.96
CA LEU A 8 -14.13 6.97 -29.75
C LEU A 8 -13.38 8.31 -29.85
N ASN A 9 -14.10 9.42 -30.02
CA ASN A 9 -13.48 10.76 -30.00
C ASN A 9 -12.91 11.14 -28.62
N ILE A 10 -13.49 10.65 -27.53
CA ILE A 10 -12.96 10.82 -26.17
C ILE A 10 -11.72 9.94 -25.91
N ILE A 11 -11.66 8.76 -26.52
CA ILE A 11 -10.56 7.81 -26.37
C ILE A 11 -9.36 8.15 -27.25
N LYS A 12 -9.56 8.90 -28.34
CA LYS A 12 -8.47 9.28 -29.25
C LYS A 12 -7.36 10.04 -28.48
N PRO A 13 -6.11 9.54 -28.50
CA PRO A 13 -5.00 10.24 -27.87
C PRO A 13 -4.64 11.47 -28.71
N SER A 14 -4.37 12.60 -28.03
CA SER A 14 -3.85 13.81 -28.67
C SER A 14 -2.39 13.64 -29.10
N HIS A 15 -1.61 12.90 -28.30
CA HIS A 15 -0.21 12.58 -28.58
C HIS A 15 0.11 11.10 -28.34
N PRO A 16 1.12 10.53 -29.04
CA PRO A 16 1.51 9.13 -28.88
C PRO A 16 1.99 8.80 -27.46
N LEU A 17 2.49 9.78 -26.71
CA LEU A 17 2.95 9.64 -25.31
C LEU A 17 1.92 10.10 -24.27
N ASP A 18 0.63 10.15 -24.62
CA ASP A 18 -0.43 10.39 -23.63
C ASP A 18 -0.77 9.13 -22.82
N TRP A 19 -1.22 9.34 -21.58
CA TRP A 19 -1.69 8.28 -20.68
C TRP A 19 -2.74 7.36 -21.32
N ARG A 20 -3.58 7.89 -22.23
CA ARG A 20 -4.60 7.13 -22.96
C ARG A 20 -4.00 6.03 -23.82
N THR A 21 -2.86 6.29 -24.46
CA THR A 21 -2.17 5.31 -25.32
C THR A 21 -1.70 4.13 -24.48
N PHE A 22 -1.08 4.39 -23.32
CA PHE A 22 -0.62 3.34 -22.41
C PHE A 22 -1.77 2.50 -21.84
N ILE A 23 -2.93 3.12 -21.54
CA ILE A 23 -4.14 2.37 -21.15
C ILE A 23 -4.57 1.42 -22.29
N LEU A 24 -4.67 1.93 -23.52
CA LEU A 24 -5.12 1.12 -24.65
C LEU A 24 -4.16 -0.04 -24.94
N ILE A 25 -2.84 0.22 -24.89
CA ILE A 25 -1.82 -0.83 -25.03
C ILE A 25 -1.96 -1.87 -23.92
N GLY A 26 -2.10 -1.43 -22.66
CA GLY A 26 -2.29 -2.33 -21.52
C GLY A 26 -3.52 -3.22 -21.71
N ILE A 27 -4.68 -2.65 -22.07
CA ILE A 27 -5.91 -3.40 -22.32
C ILE A 27 -5.75 -4.36 -23.50
N ALA A 28 -5.08 -3.95 -24.58
CA ALA A 28 -4.84 -4.81 -25.73
C ALA A 28 -3.96 -6.02 -25.37
N ILE A 29 -2.88 -5.81 -24.60
CA ILE A 29 -2.01 -6.88 -24.11
C ILE A 29 -2.78 -7.82 -23.16
N TRP A 30 -3.62 -7.26 -22.29
CA TRP A 30 -4.48 -8.05 -21.40
C TRP A 30 -5.46 -8.92 -22.18
N MET A 31 -6.11 -8.35 -23.20
CA MET A 31 -7.01 -9.11 -24.08
C MET A 31 -6.25 -10.20 -24.84
N ALA A 32 -5.06 -9.90 -25.35
CA ALA A 32 -4.21 -10.88 -26.01
C ALA A 32 -3.86 -12.06 -25.08
N SER A 33 -3.73 -11.81 -23.77
CA SER A 33 -3.48 -12.85 -22.79
C SER A 33 -4.57 -13.93 -22.74
N PHE A 34 -5.84 -13.61 -23.03
CA PHE A 34 -6.90 -14.63 -23.05
C PHE A 34 -6.76 -15.62 -24.21
N PHE A 35 -6.14 -15.19 -25.31
CA PHE A 35 -5.89 -16.06 -26.47
C PHE A 35 -4.71 -17.02 -26.23
N VAL A 36 -3.85 -16.74 -25.26
CA VAL A 36 -2.72 -17.60 -24.87
C VAL A 36 -3.19 -18.62 -23.83
N ILE A 37 -3.85 -19.68 -24.29
CA ILE A 37 -4.41 -20.74 -23.43
C ILE A 37 -3.36 -21.81 -23.09
N ASN A 38 -2.41 -22.07 -23.99
CA ASN A 38 -1.53 -23.24 -23.91
C ASN A 38 -0.24 -23.05 -23.09
N ASN A 39 0.12 -21.81 -22.72
CA ASN A 39 1.35 -21.52 -22.00
C ASN A 39 1.09 -20.53 -20.86
N GLU A 40 0.99 -21.06 -19.64
CA GLU A 40 0.71 -20.29 -18.42
C GLU A 40 1.82 -19.28 -18.09
N TYR A 41 3.08 -19.62 -18.36
CA TYR A 41 4.21 -18.71 -18.13
C TYR A 41 4.08 -17.47 -19.03
N THR A 42 3.85 -17.68 -20.32
CA THR A 42 3.66 -16.57 -21.28
C THR A 42 2.42 -15.76 -20.95
N ARG A 43 1.31 -16.43 -20.59
CA ARG A 43 0.06 -15.77 -20.17
C ARG A 43 0.30 -14.84 -18.97
N ASN A 44 0.92 -15.35 -17.90
CA ASN A 44 1.17 -14.57 -16.69
C ASN A 44 2.15 -13.41 -16.97
N GLY A 45 3.15 -13.60 -17.83
CA GLY A 45 4.03 -12.53 -18.29
C GLY A 45 3.29 -11.42 -19.04
N LEU A 46 2.32 -11.76 -19.88
CA LEU A 46 1.47 -10.79 -20.59
C LEU A 46 0.56 -10.02 -19.64
N VAL A 47 -0.08 -10.70 -18.68
CA VAL A 47 -0.90 -10.05 -17.65
C VAL A 47 -0.07 -9.08 -16.82
N PHE A 48 1.13 -9.50 -16.40
CA PHE A 48 2.06 -8.67 -15.66
C PHE A 48 2.48 -7.42 -16.46
N LEU A 49 2.86 -7.61 -17.73
CA LEU A 49 3.25 -6.50 -18.61
C LEU A 49 2.09 -5.52 -18.84
N SER A 50 0.87 -6.04 -19.02
CA SER A 50 -0.33 -5.20 -19.12
C SER A 50 -0.54 -4.37 -17.86
N LEU A 51 -0.40 -4.97 -16.68
CA LEU A 51 -0.58 -4.31 -15.40
C LEU A 51 0.50 -3.25 -15.13
N LEU A 52 1.74 -3.48 -15.59
CA LEU A 52 2.79 -2.47 -15.61
C LEU A 52 2.44 -1.30 -16.52
N MET A 53 1.97 -1.56 -17.74
CA MET A 53 1.56 -0.49 -18.67
C MET A 53 0.41 0.33 -18.10
N LEU A 54 -0.54 -0.32 -17.42
CA LEU A 54 -1.64 0.36 -16.71
C LEU A 54 -1.10 1.24 -15.58
N THR A 55 -0.13 0.76 -14.81
CA THR A 55 0.50 1.50 -13.71
C THR A 55 1.22 2.75 -14.22
N VAL A 56 1.96 2.63 -15.32
CA VAL A 56 2.60 3.78 -16.00
C VAL A 56 1.56 4.77 -16.51
N ALA A 57 0.48 4.29 -17.12
CA ALA A 57 -0.59 5.15 -17.60
C ALA A 57 -1.23 5.98 -16.47
N ILE A 58 -1.52 5.32 -15.35
CA ILE A 58 -2.09 5.96 -14.16
C ILE A 58 -1.08 6.97 -13.59
N SER A 59 0.21 6.62 -13.50
CA SER A 59 1.29 7.53 -13.08
C SER A 59 1.30 8.84 -13.86
N ILE A 60 1.23 8.74 -15.19
CA ILE A 60 1.20 9.91 -16.09
C ILE A 60 -0.10 10.70 -15.88
N ARG A 61 -1.23 10.03 -15.65
CA ARG A 61 -2.52 10.68 -15.43
C ARG A 61 -2.57 11.43 -14.10
N THR A 62 -2.05 10.85 -13.03
CA THR A 62 -2.04 11.41 -11.67
C THR A 62 -0.94 12.46 -11.47
N ASN A 63 0.03 12.54 -12.38
CA ASN A 63 0.98 13.66 -12.46
C ASN A 63 0.39 14.92 -13.13
N LYS A 64 -0.91 14.94 -13.48
CA LYS A 64 -1.62 16.12 -14.00
C LYS A 64 -2.72 16.54 -13.01
N PRO A 65 -3.14 17.81 -12.97
CA PRO A 65 -4.27 18.23 -12.14
C PRO A 65 -5.54 17.42 -12.47
N PRO A 66 -6.43 17.15 -11.49
CA PRO A 66 -6.51 17.69 -10.13
C PRO A 66 -5.70 16.94 -9.06
N PHE A 67 -4.91 15.92 -9.43
CA PHE A 67 -4.21 15.04 -8.49
C PHE A 67 -2.90 15.62 -7.92
N ILE A 68 -2.65 16.90 -8.20
CA ILE A 68 -1.58 17.69 -7.60
C ILE A 68 -2.25 18.62 -6.60
N MET A 69 -2.01 18.38 -5.31
CA MET A 69 -2.55 19.21 -4.23
C MET A 69 -1.44 20.18 -3.79
N GLY A 70 -1.52 21.42 -4.26
CA GLY A 70 -0.48 22.42 -4.05
C GLY A 70 0.83 22.02 -4.74
N ASN A 71 1.86 21.69 -3.96
CA ASN A 71 3.18 21.30 -4.47
C ASN A 71 3.48 19.79 -4.29
N ILE A 72 2.53 19.02 -3.75
CA ILE A 72 2.69 17.59 -3.47
C ILE A 72 1.87 16.81 -4.50
N SER A 73 2.54 15.95 -5.28
CA SER A 73 1.85 15.03 -6.19
C SER A 73 1.39 13.80 -5.40
N LEU A 74 0.11 13.42 -5.57
CA LEU A 74 -0.40 12.16 -5.04
C LEU A 74 -0.05 10.97 -5.94
N SER A 75 0.52 11.23 -7.12
CA SER A 75 0.96 10.21 -8.08
C SER A 75 1.84 9.13 -7.46
N PRO A 76 2.90 9.44 -6.68
CA PRO A 76 3.80 8.44 -6.12
C PRO A 76 3.10 7.48 -5.17
N TRP A 77 2.07 7.94 -4.45
CA TRP A 77 1.26 7.14 -3.54
C TRP A 77 0.34 6.16 -4.28
N ILE A 78 -0.33 6.64 -5.33
CA ILE A 78 -1.24 5.82 -6.13
C ILE A 78 -0.44 4.79 -6.94
N THR A 79 0.70 5.20 -7.49
CA THR A 79 1.56 4.33 -8.30
C THR A 79 2.27 3.28 -7.48
N SER A 80 2.75 3.63 -6.27
CA SER A 80 3.28 2.63 -5.34
C SER A 80 2.21 1.64 -4.91
N PHE A 81 0.96 2.08 -4.70
CA PHE A 81 -0.13 1.18 -4.34
C PHE A 81 -0.39 0.14 -5.44
N LEU A 82 -0.45 0.59 -6.70
CA LEU A 82 -0.59 -0.31 -7.85
C LEU A 82 0.59 -1.27 -7.98
N LEU A 83 1.82 -0.78 -7.74
CA LEU A 83 3.00 -1.64 -7.75
C LEU A 83 2.97 -2.68 -6.62
N CYS A 84 2.45 -2.31 -5.45
CA CYS A 84 2.22 -3.24 -4.35
C CYS A 84 1.21 -4.31 -4.72
N LEU A 85 0.12 -3.99 -5.44
CA LEU A 85 -0.82 -5.02 -5.92
C LEU A 85 -0.14 -6.01 -6.88
N ILE A 86 0.75 -5.53 -7.75
CA ILE A 86 1.55 -6.38 -8.64
C ILE A 86 2.47 -7.30 -7.83
N ILE A 87 3.14 -6.76 -6.81
CA ILE A 87 4.03 -7.54 -5.92
C ILE A 87 3.21 -8.56 -5.13
N TYR A 88 2.02 -8.17 -4.65
CA TYR A 88 1.12 -9.03 -3.91
C TYR A 88 0.73 -10.26 -4.72
N GLN A 89 0.29 -10.08 -5.98
CA GLN A 89 -0.06 -11.21 -6.86
C GLN A 89 1.08 -12.22 -7.04
N ASN A 90 2.34 -11.78 -6.97
CA ASN A 90 3.50 -12.66 -7.08
C ASN A 90 3.96 -13.26 -5.74
N THR A 91 3.59 -12.65 -4.61
CA THR A 91 4.11 -12.97 -3.27
C THR A 91 3.05 -13.54 -2.33
N GLU A 92 1.78 -13.57 -2.74
CA GLU A 92 0.61 -13.95 -1.93
C GLU A 92 0.80 -15.27 -1.19
N ILE A 93 1.43 -16.25 -1.83
CA ILE A 93 1.65 -17.60 -1.28
C ILE A 93 2.65 -17.59 -0.11
N ASN A 94 3.71 -16.78 -0.19
CA ASN A 94 4.80 -16.81 0.78
C ASN A 94 4.68 -15.74 1.86
N GLN A 95 4.27 -14.51 1.48
CA GLN A 95 4.24 -13.37 2.39
C GLN A 95 3.12 -12.38 2.00
N PRO A 96 1.85 -12.66 2.31
CA PRO A 96 0.72 -11.84 1.86
C PRO A 96 0.79 -10.39 2.38
N ASN A 97 1.40 -10.18 3.54
CA ASN A 97 1.52 -8.85 4.13
C ASN A 97 2.70 -8.02 3.58
N PHE A 98 3.64 -8.64 2.85
CA PHE A 98 4.87 -7.97 2.38
C PHE A 98 4.56 -6.80 1.44
N ALA A 99 3.61 -6.98 0.52
CA ALA A 99 3.20 -5.94 -0.40
C ALA A 99 2.60 -4.71 0.32
N LEU A 100 1.74 -4.92 1.32
CA LEU A 100 1.14 -3.84 2.08
C LEU A 100 2.18 -3.10 2.92
N LYS A 101 3.08 -3.84 3.57
CA LYS A 101 4.18 -3.29 4.38
C LYS A 101 5.11 -2.44 3.52
N SER A 102 5.50 -2.92 2.34
CA SER A 102 6.44 -2.19 1.48
C SER A 102 5.87 -0.93 0.82
N TRP A 103 4.55 -0.73 0.87
CA TRP A 103 3.87 0.37 0.17
C TRP A 103 4.42 1.78 0.47
N PRO A 104 4.59 2.21 1.75
CA PRO A 104 5.13 3.53 2.04
C PRO A 104 6.58 3.68 1.58
N ILE A 105 7.38 2.61 1.68
CA ILE A 105 8.79 2.65 1.27
C ILE A 105 8.90 2.78 -0.25
N ILE A 106 8.08 2.04 -1.01
CA ILE A 106 8.01 2.15 -2.47
C ILE A 106 7.57 3.55 -2.87
N ALA A 107 6.59 4.15 -2.18
CA ALA A 107 6.16 5.53 -2.43
C ALA A 107 7.32 6.52 -2.24
N ALA A 108 8.09 6.40 -1.15
CA ALA A 108 9.26 7.24 -0.90
C ALA A 108 10.33 7.09 -1.99
N CYS A 109 10.61 5.86 -2.43
CA CYS A 109 11.53 5.60 -3.54
C CYS A 109 11.07 6.25 -4.85
N LEU A 110 9.77 6.19 -5.16
CA LEU A 110 9.21 6.83 -6.36
C LEU A 110 9.32 8.36 -6.29
N ILE A 111 9.05 8.97 -5.13
CA ILE A 111 9.25 10.42 -4.91
C ILE A 111 10.71 10.78 -5.20
N PHE A 112 11.65 9.99 -4.66
CA PHE A 112 13.07 10.20 -4.88
C PHE A 112 13.46 10.16 -6.36
N ILE A 113 13.00 9.12 -7.07
CA ILE A 113 13.28 8.94 -8.51
C ILE A 113 12.72 10.11 -9.31
N LEU A 114 11.49 10.56 -9.02
CA LEU A 114 10.85 11.66 -9.74
C LEU A 114 11.57 12.98 -9.52
N GLU A 115 12.03 13.27 -8.30
CA GLU A 115 12.82 14.47 -8.01
C GLU A 115 14.16 14.44 -8.75
N PHE A 116 14.80 13.26 -8.84
CA PHE A 116 16.05 13.09 -9.57
C PHE A 116 15.91 13.30 -11.09
N ILE A 117 14.80 12.83 -11.66
CA ILE A 117 14.46 13.05 -13.08
C ILE A 117 14.18 14.54 -13.34
N LYS A 118 13.47 15.21 -12.43
CA LYS A 118 13.13 16.64 -12.54
C LYS A 118 14.37 17.53 -12.54
N ASP A 119 15.37 17.17 -11.74
CA ASP A 119 16.69 17.83 -11.72
C ASP A 119 17.57 17.48 -12.94
N LYS A 120 17.00 16.85 -13.99
CA LYS A 120 17.66 16.42 -15.24
C LYS A 120 18.91 15.57 -14.98
N PHE A 121 18.87 14.71 -13.96
CA PHE A 121 20.02 13.90 -13.53
C PHE A 121 21.26 14.72 -13.15
N LYS A 122 21.13 16.04 -12.95
CA LYS A 122 22.23 16.86 -12.46
C LYS A 122 22.31 16.70 -10.95
N ILE A 123 23.40 16.13 -10.47
CA ILE A 123 23.74 16.10 -9.05
C ILE A 123 24.10 17.55 -8.65
N HIS A 124 23.10 18.36 -8.29
CA HIS A 124 23.34 19.65 -7.66
C HIS A 124 23.65 19.44 -6.19
N SER A 125 24.56 20.27 -5.67
CA SER A 125 24.79 20.38 -4.23
C SER A 125 23.76 21.37 -3.63
N PRO A 126 23.05 21.02 -2.54
CA PRO A 126 23.11 19.74 -1.83
C PRO A 126 22.32 18.64 -2.56
N PRO A 127 22.83 17.38 -2.58
CA PRO A 127 22.14 16.24 -3.17
C PRO A 127 20.67 16.16 -2.71
N PRO A 128 19.74 15.71 -3.57
CA PRO A 128 18.32 15.62 -3.21
C PRO A 128 18.09 14.81 -1.92
N LEU A 129 18.96 13.84 -1.62
CA LEU A 129 18.97 13.05 -0.38
C LEU A 129 19.18 13.87 0.92
N VAL A 130 19.97 14.94 0.86
CA VAL A 130 20.31 15.77 2.03
C VAL A 130 19.46 17.04 2.13
N ARG A 131 18.49 17.21 1.23
CA ARG A 131 17.48 18.27 1.38
C ARG A 131 16.57 17.90 2.56
N MET A 132 16.43 18.81 3.52
CA MET A 132 15.62 18.62 4.73
C MET A 132 14.18 18.18 4.41
N GLY A 133 13.60 18.69 3.31
CA GLY A 133 12.29 18.27 2.83
C GLY A 133 12.20 16.79 2.47
N PHE A 134 13.23 16.21 1.84
CA PHE A 134 13.26 14.79 1.52
C PHE A 134 13.39 13.92 2.77
N ILE A 135 14.22 14.34 3.73
CA ILE A 135 14.37 13.66 5.03
C ILE A 135 13.03 13.61 5.74
N ILE A 136 12.30 14.73 5.83
CA ILE A 136 10.97 14.79 6.44
C ILE A 136 10.01 13.83 5.75
N VAL A 137 9.95 13.87 4.41
CA VAL A 137 9.10 12.96 3.63
C VAL A 137 9.45 11.51 3.91
N PHE A 138 10.74 11.15 3.92
CA PHE A 138 11.20 9.80 4.19
C PHE A 138 10.84 9.33 5.61
N LEU A 139 11.01 10.17 6.63
CA LEU A 139 10.58 9.87 7.99
C LEU A 139 9.07 9.65 8.10
N ILE A 140 8.25 10.43 7.38
CA ILE A 140 6.80 10.23 7.34
C ILE A 140 6.47 8.84 6.79
N HIS A 141 7.11 8.43 5.69
CA HIS A 141 6.89 7.11 5.10
C HIS A 141 7.38 5.98 6.01
N ILE A 142 8.49 6.15 6.71
CA ILE A 142 8.95 5.20 7.74
C ILE A 142 7.94 5.11 8.89
N ASN A 143 7.41 6.25 9.35
CA ASN A 143 6.43 6.25 10.43
C ASN A 143 5.16 5.47 10.03
N ILE A 144 4.68 5.69 8.80
CA ILE A 144 3.54 4.94 8.24
C ILE A 144 3.87 3.45 8.10
N TYR A 145 5.07 3.10 7.65
CA TYR A 145 5.55 1.72 7.64
C TYR A 145 5.49 1.09 9.04
N CYS A 146 5.97 1.79 10.07
CA CYS A 146 5.92 1.32 11.45
C CYS A 146 4.47 1.12 11.94
N TRP A 147 3.55 2.02 11.59
CA TRP A 147 2.13 1.87 11.94
C TRP A 147 1.48 0.64 11.29
N ILE A 148 1.78 0.37 10.01
CA ILE A 148 1.27 -0.81 9.31
C ILE A 148 1.85 -2.10 9.93
N GLU A 149 3.14 -2.13 10.22
CA GLU A 149 3.76 -3.26 10.92
C GLU A 149 3.15 -3.50 12.30
N PHE A 150 2.92 -2.42 13.05
CA PHE A 150 2.29 -2.49 14.37
C PHE A 150 0.87 -3.01 14.29
N SER A 151 0.03 -2.49 13.38
CA SER A 151 -1.37 -2.94 13.24
C SER A 151 -1.47 -4.43 12.91
N LEU A 152 -0.61 -4.91 12.00
CA LEU A 152 -0.55 -6.33 11.64
C LEU A 152 -0.07 -7.20 12.81
N ARG A 153 0.86 -6.71 13.64
CA ARG A 153 1.29 -7.42 14.85
C ARG A 153 0.18 -7.49 15.89
N VAL A 154 -0.54 -6.40 16.10
CA VAL A 154 -1.68 -6.34 17.03
C VAL A 154 -2.78 -7.29 16.57
N GLU A 155 -3.15 -7.29 15.29
CA GLU A 155 -4.16 -8.21 14.76
C GLU A 155 -3.76 -9.68 14.96
N ASN A 156 -2.49 -10.02 14.69
CA ASN A 156 -1.96 -11.36 14.93
C ASN A 156 -1.92 -11.74 16.41
N TRP A 157 -1.67 -10.78 17.30
CA TRP A 157 -1.68 -11.01 18.74
C TRP A 157 -3.09 -11.25 19.26
N VAL A 158 -4.06 -10.40 18.87
CA VAL A 158 -5.48 -10.54 19.23
C VAL A 158 -6.05 -11.88 18.76
N ARG A 159 -5.69 -12.36 17.56
CA ARG A 159 -6.08 -13.69 17.08
C ARG A 159 -5.51 -14.85 17.90
N LYS A 160 -4.34 -14.67 18.54
CA LYS A 160 -3.64 -15.72 19.28
C LYS A 160 -4.01 -15.78 20.75
N VAL A 161 -4.43 -14.67 21.36
CA VAL A 161 -4.84 -14.61 22.76
C VAL A 161 -6.23 -13.98 22.86
N PRO A 162 -7.30 -14.75 22.58
CA PRO A 162 -8.67 -14.25 22.62
C PRO A 162 -9.14 -13.86 24.03
N ASP A 163 -8.52 -14.42 25.09
CA ASP A 163 -8.93 -14.25 26.50
C ASP A 163 -8.65 -12.86 27.10
N ILE A 164 -8.08 -11.93 26.34
CA ILE A 164 -7.80 -10.55 26.78
C ILE A 164 -8.95 -9.61 26.41
N LEU A 165 -9.82 -10.03 25.49
CA LEU A 165 -11.01 -9.26 25.17
C LEU A 165 -12.02 -9.47 26.30
N PRO A 166 -12.47 -8.40 26.97
CA PRO A 166 -13.41 -8.55 28.07
C PRO A 166 -14.71 -9.17 27.56
N THR A 167 -14.95 -10.41 27.95
CA THR A 167 -16.27 -11.06 27.84
C THR A 167 -17.26 -10.35 28.77
N PRO A 168 -18.57 -10.35 28.47
CA PRO A 168 -19.59 -9.78 29.35
C PRO A 168 -19.47 -10.25 30.81
N GLU A 169 -19.03 -11.49 31.01
CA GLU A 169 -18.79 -12.13 32.31
C GLU A 169 -17.61 -11.52 33.10
N THR A 170 -16.60 -10.95 32.42
CA THR A 170 -15.43 -10.30 33.06
C THR A 170 -15.64 -8.80 33.31
N LEU A 171 -16.71 -8.23 32.76
CA LEU A 171 -17.14 -6.85 33.00
C LEU A 171 -18.14 -6.75 34.17
N GLU A 172 -18.59 -7.88 34.71
CA GLU A 172 -19.37 -7.89 35.95
C GLU A 172 -18.48 -7.48 37.14
N PRO A 173 -18.90 -6.49 37.95
CA PRO A 173 -18.09 -5.93 39.04
C PRO A 173 -17.79 -6.92 40.18
N ASP A 174 -18.38 -8.12 40.17
CA ASP A 174 -18.29 -9.14 41.23
C ASP A 174 -17.67 -10.47 40.72
N SER A 175 -17.09 -10.49 39.52
CA SER A 175 -16.52 -11.69 38.88
C SER A 175 -15.11 -12.07 39.36
N ALA A 176 -14.45 -11.20 40.13
CA ALA A 176 -13.14 -11.47 40.71
C ALA A 176 -13.27 -12.49 41.86
N LYS A 177 -13.24 -13.79 41.53
CA LYS A 177 -13.03 -14.84 42.54
C LYS A 177 -11.64 -14.65 43.14
N ILE A 178 -11.58 -14.05 44.33
CA ILE A 178 -10.36 -13.98 45.13
C ILE A 178 -9.87 -15.41 45.33
N ASN A 179 -8.64 -15.69 44.89
CA ASN A 179 -7.99 -16.99 45.11
C ASN A 179 -8.08 -17.33 46.61
N PRO A 180 -8.62 -18.51 47.00
CA PRO A 180 -8.78 -18.89 48.41
C PRO A 180 -7.47 -18.85 49.22
N GLU A 181 -6.30 -18.97 48.56
CA GLU A 181 -5.01 -18.75 49.20
C GLU A 181 -4.88 -17.35 49.82
N PHE A 182 -5.35 -16.32 49.11
CA PHE A 182 -5.26 -14.92 49.56
C PHE A 182 -6.22 -14.58 50.71
N GLN A 183 -7.35 -15.29 50.83
CA GLN A 183 -8.25 -15.12 51.97
C GLN A 183 -7.58 -15.51 53.29
N SER A 184 -6.76 -16.57 53.28
CA SER A 184 -6.13 -17.07 54.51
C SER A 184 -5.22 -16.04 55.19
N TYR A 185 -4.46 -15.26 54.40
CA TYR A 185 -3.57 -14.21 54.90
C TYR A 185 -4.32 -12.98 55.40
N LEU A 186 -5.46 -12.63 54.77
CA LEU A 186 -6.28 -11.49 55.16
C LEU A 186 -6.94 -11.70 56.53
N PHE A 187 -7.42 -12.92 56.80
CA PHE A 187 -8.03 -13.26 58.08
C PHE A 187 -7.01 -13.47 59.22
N LEU A 188 -5.75 -13.77 58.89
CA LEU A 188 -4.70 -13.92 59.90
C LEU A 188 -4.19 -12.59 60.45
N GLY A 189 -4.31 -11.50 59.67
CA GLY A 189 -3.99 -10.13 60.09
C GLY A 189 -5.06 -9.47 60.97
N MET A 190 -6.31 -9.95 60.94
CA MET A 190 -7.42 -9.36 61.72
C MET A 190 -7.68 -10.05 63.07
N LYS A 191 -6.86 -11.06 63.45
CA LYS A 191 -7.05 -11.82 64.69
C LYS A 191 -6.02 -11.48 65.79
N GLN A 192 -5.30 -10.37 65.63
CA GLN A 192 -4.38 -9.83 66.62
C GLN A 192 -4.94 -8.54 67.24
N GLU A 193 -6.06 -8.65 67.96
CA GLU A 193 -6.49 -7.69 68.99
C GLU A 193 -7.01 -8.45 70.20
#